data_AF-A0A7S4M2M7-F1
#
_entry.id   AF-A0A7S4M2M7-F1
#
_cell.length_a   1.000
_cell.length_b   1.000
_cell.length_c   1.000
_cell.angle_alpha   90.00
_cell.angle_beta   90.00
_cell.angle_gamma   90.00
#
_symmetry.space_group_name_H-M   'P 1'
#
loop_
_entity.id
_entity.type
_entity.pdbx_description
1 polymer ?
#
loop_
_entity_poly.entity_id
_entity_poly.type
_entity_poly.pdbx_seq_one_letter_code
_entity_poly.pdbx_strand_id
1 'polypeptide(L)'
;VQFVDDLVTLVRARFSVVDRSLLFVTGVSNGGMMVNRLACQLDGVTAMASVSGPLINGTDDIGAPFQCDRSLPILHIHGHKDPIVPFGGCNSTWASYGFECIGLHKMHPIADFPAVETYVNDW
;
A
#
# COMPACT_ATOMS: atom_id res chain seq x y z
N VAL A 1 -4.85 -8.68 -7.42
CA VAL A 1 -3.46 -8.44 -7.88
C VAL A 1 -3.09 -9.16 -9.19
N GLN A 2 -4.05 -9.83 -9.86
CA GLN A 2 -3.79 -10.75 -10.97
C GLN A 2 -2.92 -10.18 -12.10
N PHE A 3 -3.20 -8.96 -12.56
CA PHE A 3 -2.43 -8.34 -13.64
C PHE A 3 -0.92 -8.30 -13.36
N VAL A 4 -0.52 -7.98 -12.13
CA VAL A 4 0.89 -7.91 -11.75
C VAL A 4 1.50 -9.31 -11.64
N ASP A 5 0.73 -10.28 -11.16
CA ASP A 5 1.15 -11.69 -11.09
C ASP A 5 1.45 -12.27 -12.48
N ASP A 6 0.53 -12.03 -13.42
CA ASP A 6 0.67 -12.45 -14.82
C ASP A 6 1.91 -11.78 -15.47
N LEU A 7 2.14 -10.50 -15.17
CA LEU A 7 3.30 -9.76 -15.65
C LEU A 7 4.61 -10.34 -15.09
N VAL A 8 4.67 -10.66 -13.79
CA VAL A 8 5.83 -11.30 -13.16
C VAL A 8 6.10 -12.65 -13.82
N THR A 9 5.07 -13.45 -14.04
CA THR A 9 5.17 -14.74 -14.72
C THR A 9 5.72 -14.59 -16.14
N LEU A 10 5.20 -13.62 -16.90
CA LEU A 10 5.66 -13.33 -18.26
C LEU A 10 7.13 -12.90 -18.29
N VAL A 11 7.55 -11.99 -17.41
CA VAL A 11 8.94 -11.51 -17.34
C VAL A 11 9.89 -12.66 -16.97
N ARG A 12 9.54 -13.47 -15.96
CA ARG A 12 10.34 -14.64 -15.56
C ARG A 12 10.49 -15.67 -16.68
N ALA A 13 9.45 -15.85 -17.50
CA ALA A 13 9.48 -16.75 -18.65
C ALA A 13 10.32 -16.18 -19.80
N ARG A 14 10.29 -14.86 -20.01
CA ARG A 14 10.96 -14.20 -21.14
C ARG A 14 12.45 -13.97 -20.91
N PHE A 15 12.87 -13.72 -19.68
CA PHE A 15 14.24 -13.33 -19.35
C PHE A 15 14.89 -14.36 -18.41
N SER A 16 15.80 -15.17 -18.93
CA SER A 16 16.51 -16.22 -18.18
C SER A 16 17.52 -15.71 -17.15
N VAL A 17 17.93 -14.45 -17.25
CA VAL A 17 18.88 -13.78 -16.33
C VAL A 17 18.24 -13.33 -15.01
N VAL A 18 16.90 -13.40 -14.90
CA VAL A 18 16.19 -12.98 -13.69
C VAL A 18 16.33 -14.06 -12.62
N ASP A 19 16.85 -13.67 -11.46
CA ASP A 19 16.78 -14.51 -10.26
C ASP A 19 15.32 -14.62 -9.81
N ARG A 20 14.77 -15.83 -9.90
CA ARG A 20 13.37 -16.09 -9.59
C ARG A 20 13.10 -16.15 -8.08
N SER A 21 14.14 -16.28 -7.26
CA SER A 21 14.04 -16.28 -5.79
C SER A 21 13.88 -14.88 -5.21
N LEU A 22 14.13 -13.84 -6.02
CA LEU A 22 14.08 -12.44 -5.61
C LEU A 22 12.96 -11.70 -6.33
N LEU A 23 11.92 -11.34 -5.59
CA LEU A 23 10.82 -10.50 -6.07
C LEU A 23 10.61 -9.33 -5.11
N PHE A 24 10.98 -8.13 -5.55
CA PHE A 24 10.79 -6.89 -4.79
C PHE A 24 9.68 -6.07 -5.44
N VAL A 25 8.84 -5.45 -4.62
CA VAL A 25 7.75 -4.57 -5.09
C VAL A 25 7.90 -3.18 -4.47
N THR A 26 7.71 -2.14 -5.28
CA THR A 26 7.82 -0.76 -4.83
C THR A 26 6.88 0.18 -5.58
N GLY A 27 6.51 1.29 -4.95
CA GLY A 27 5.60 2.26 -5.54
C GLY A 27 5.47 3.53 -4.71
N VAL A 28 4.91 4.57 -5.34
CA VAL A 28 4.71 5.90 -4.74
C VAL A 28 3.23 6.28 -4.71
N SER A 29 2.77 6.94 -3.65
CA SER A 29 1.39 7.39 -3.48
C SER A 29 0.42 6.22 -3.64
N ASN A 30 -0.54 6.27 -4.56
CA ASN A 30 -1.43 5.14 -4.87
C ASN A 30 -0.66 3.86 -5.30
N GLY A 31 0.49 4.01 -5.96
CA GLY A 31 1.37 2.87 -6.23
C GLY A 31 1.98 2.28 -4.96
N GLY A 32 2.28 3.10 -3.95
CA GLY A 32 2.74 2.64 -2.64
C GLY A 32 1.63 1.92 -1.87
N MET A 33 0.41 2.44 -1.94
CA MET A 33 -0.79 1.78 -1.39
C MET A 33 -1.00 0.41 -2.07
N MET A 34 -0.93 0.35 -3.40
CA MET A 34 -1.05 -0.89 -4.17
C MET A 34 0.03 -1.92 -3.81
N VAL A 35 1.27 -1.47 -3.55
CA VAL A 35 2.38 -2.34 -3.16
C VAL A 35 2.12 -3.07 -1.86
N ASN A 36 1.44 -2.43 -0.90
CA ASN A 36 1.00 -3.14 0.30
C ASN A 36 0.13 -4.35 -0.07
N ARG A 37 -0.86 -4.17 -0.96
CA ARG A 37 -1.74 -5.27 -1.40
C ARG A 37 -0.98 -6.35 -2.17
N LEU A 38 -0.02 -5.95 -3.01
CA LEU A 38 0.85 -6.88 -3.75
C LEU A 38 1.69 -7.72 -2.79
N ALA A 39 2.32 -7.08 -1.80
CA ALA A 39 3.16 -7.75 -0.82
C ALA A 39 2.39 -8.75 0.05
N CYS A 40 1.09 -8.57 0.25
CA CYS A 40 0.23 -9.52 0.98
C CYS A 40 -0.40 -10.60 0.11
N GLN A 41 -0.70 -10.32 -1.16
CA GLN A 41 -1.44 -11.25 -2.04
C GLN A 41 -0.61 -11.95 -3.12
N LEU A 42 0.57 -11.45 -3.49
CA LEU A 42 1.45 -12.13 -4.47
C LEU A 42 2.43 -13.09 -3.81
N ASP A 43 2.45 -14.33 -4.26
CA ASP A 43 3.38 -15.34 -3.74
C ASP A 43 4.84 -15.01 -4.09
N GLY A 44 5.73 -15.27 -3.13
CA GLY A 44 7.18 -15.16 -3.32
C GLY A 44 7.74 -13.74 -3.33
N VAL A 45 6.96 -12.72 -2.91
CA VAL A 45 7.51 -11.38 -2.62
C VAL A 45 8.53 -11.49 -1.48
N THR A 46 9.76 -11.07 -1.77
CA THR A 46 10.91 -11.13 -0.86
C THR A 46 10.93 -9.95 0.11
N ALA A 47 10.66 -8.74 -0.38
CA ALA A 47 10.54 -7.53 0.43
C ALA A 47 9.77 -6.44 -0.34
N MET A 48 9.29 -5.42 0.37
CA MET A 48 8.60 -4.29 -0.25
C MET A 48 9.13 -2.93 0.19
N ALA A 49 8.94 -1.92 -0.67
CA ALA A 49 9.18 -0.52 -0.33
C ALA A 49 7.99 0.36 -0.73
N SER A 50 7.41 1.11 0.22
CA SER A 50 6.35 2.08 -0.07
C SER A 50 6.83 3.50 0.15
N VAL A 51 6.46 4.41 -0.76
CA VAL A 51 6.78 5.84 -0.68
C VAL A 51 5.49 6.65 -0.69
N SER A 52 5.25 7.46 0.34
CA SER A 52 4.02 8.25 0.48
C SER A 52 2.73 7.43 0.31
N GLY A 53 2.75 6.13 0.65
CA GLY A 53 1.69 5.18 0.33
C GLY A 53 1.33 4.32 1.53
N PRO A 54 0.50 4.82 2.47
CA PRO A 54 0.08 4.04 3.63
C PRO A 54 -0.75 2.82 3.20
N LEU A 55 -0.85 1.83 4.08
CA LEU A 55 -1.82 0.76 3.90
C LEU A 55 -3.23 1.36 4.03
N ILE A 56 -3.98 1.37 2.93
CA ILE A 56 -5.41 1.63 2.99
C ILE A 56 -6.07 0.28 3.15
N ASN A 57 -6.70 0.04 4.30
CA ASN A 57 -7.65 -1.05 4.45
C ASN A 57 -8.87 -0.73 3.59
N GLY A 58 -8.77 -1.05 2.29
CA GLY A 58 -9.96 -1.17 1.48
C GLY A 58 -10.87 -2.17 2.18
N THR A 59 -12.15 -1.84 2.30
CA THR A 59 -13.16 -2.86 2.50
C THR A 59 -13.07 -3.80 1.32
N ASP A 60 -13.01 -5.10 1.55
CA ASP A 60 -13.36 -6.05 0.50
C ASP A 60 -14.81 -5.81 0.03
N ASP A 61 -15.28 -6.52 -0.99
CA ASP A 61 -16.65 -6.37 -1.54
C ASP A 61 -17.76 -6.60 -0.48
N ILE A 62 -17.38 -7.07 0.71
CA ILE A 62 -18.25 -7.39 1.85
C ILE A 62 -17.99 -6.52 3.10
N GLY A 63 -17.12 -5.51 3.03
CA GLY A 63 -16.94 -4.53 4.13
C GLY A 63 -15.87 -4.86 5.15
N ALA A 64 -15.15 -5.98 5.03
CA ALA A 64 -14.13 -6.38 5.99
C ALA A 64 -12.81 -5.63 5.75
N PRO A 65 -12.10 -5.21 6.81
CA PRO A 65 -10.79 -4.59 6.68
C PRO A 65 -9.83 -5.59 6.04
N PHE A 66 -9.04 -5.12 5.08
CA PHE A 66 -7.93 -5.88 4.55
C PHE A 66 -7.00 -6.35 5.68
N GLN A 67 -6.65 -7.63 5.67
CA GLN A 67 -5.69 -8.24 6.61
C GLN A 67 -4.55 -8.86 5.81
N CYS A 68 -3.33 -8.62 6.26
CA CYS A 68 -2.12 -9.14 5.65
C CYS A 68 -1.51 -10.23 6.55
N ASP A 69 -1.77 -11.50 6.26
CA ASP A 69 -1.30 -12.60 7.11
C ASP A 69 0.17 -13.00 6.85
N ARG A 70 0.99 -12.10 6.28
CA ARG A 70 2.39 -12.35 5.92
C ARG A 70 3.33 -11.36 6.58
N SER A 71 4.42 -11.90 7.13
CA SER A 71 5.57 -11.10 7.56
C SER A 71 6.68 -11.17 6.50
N LEU A 72 7.13 -10.00 6.04
CA LEU A 72 8.28 -9.84 5.16
C LEU A 72 9.01 -8.52 5.48
N PRO A 73 10.26 -8.33 5.06
CA PRO A 73 10.97 -7.07 5.26
C PRO A 73 10.29 -5.90 4.54
N ILE A 74 10.10 -4.79 5.25
CA ILE A 74 9.39 -3.60 4.76
C ILE A 74 10.25 -2.36 4.93
N LEU A 75 10.29 -1.55 3.89
CA LEU A 75 10.76 -0.17 3.96
C LEU A 75 9.59 0.77 3.68
N HIS A 76 9.36 1.74 4.55
CA HIS A 76 8.42 2.81 4.26
C HIS A 76 9.08 4.18 4.38
N ILE A 77 8.79 5.04 3.41
CA ILE A 77 9.31 6.41 3.34
C ILE A 77 8.14 7.36 3.20
N HIS A 78 7.97 8.27 4.17
CA HIS A 78 6.87 9.24 4.16
C HIS A 78 7.32 10.61 4.64
N GLY A 79 6.88 11.67 3.97
CA GLY A 79 7.15 13.03 4.38
C GLY A 79 6.24 13.48 5.52
N HIS A 80 6.80 13.93 6.65
CA HIS A 80 6.00 14.44 7.77
C HIS A 80 5.13 15.68 7.41
N LYS A 81 5.49 16.38 6.33
CA LYS A 81 4.77 17.55 5.79
C LYS A 81 4.16 17.28 4.41
N ASP A 82 3.88 16.02 4.07
CA ASP A 82 3.25 15.66 2.80
C ASP A 82 1.85 16.32 2.72
N PRO A 83 1.63 17.27 1.78
CA PRO A 83 0.37 18.00 1.69
C PRO A 83 -0.70 17.22 0.90
N ILE A 84 -0.34 16.07 0.32
CA ILE A 84 -1.22 15.23 -0.48
C ILE A 84 -1.73 14.09 0.39
N VAL A 85 -0.81 13.31 0.96
CA VAL A 85 -1.08 12.15 1.84
C VAL A 85 -0.57 12.47 3.25
N PRO A 86 -1.41 12.96 4.16
CA PRO A 86 -0.93 13.40 5.47
C PRO A 86 -0.33 12.25 6.26
N PHE A 87 0.84 12.51 6.84
CA PHE A 87 1.54 11.56 7.69
C PHE A 87 0.68 11.12 8.89
N GLY A 88 -0.07 12.05 9.49
CA GLY A 88 -0.99 11.76 10.59
C GLY A 88 -2.33 11.13 10.17
N GLY A 89 -2.49 10.73 8.91
CA GLY A 89 -3.75 10.20 8.38
C GLY A 89 -4.83 11.26 8.21
N CYS A 90 -6.04 10.81 7.87
CA CYS A 90 -7.23 11.66 7.78
C CYS A 90 -8.15 11.34 8.95
N ASN A 91 -8.53 12.35 9.73
CA ASN A 91 -9.48 12.21 10.82
C ASN A 91 -10.73 13.05 10.58
N SER A 92 -11.84 12.61 11.16
CA SER A 92 -13.13 13.32 11.15
C SER A 92 -13.11 14.68 11.86
N THR A 93 -12.01 15.00 12.58
CA THR A 93 -11.81 16.29 13.26
C THR A 93 -11.16 17.34 12.37
N TRP A 94 -10.85 17.03 11.11
CA TRP A 94 -10.28 17.96 10.12
C TRP A 94 -8.93 18.56 10.53
N ALA A 95 -8.22 17.95 11.47
CA ALA A 95 -6.93 18.45 11.95
C ALA A 95 -5.78 18.22 10.93
N SER A 96 -5.97 17.30 9.99
CA SER A 96 -5.01 16.95 8.93
C SER A 96 -5.56 17.37 7.55
N TYR A 97 -5.02 18.45 6.97
CA TYR A 97 -5.40 18.91 5.63
C TYR A 97 -4.48 18.32 4.56
N GLY A 98 -4.80 17.10 4.12
CA GLY A 98 -4.25 16.53 2.89
C GLY A 98 -5.21 16.68 1.73
N PHE A 99 -4.70 16.89 0.52
CA PHE A 99 -5.51 16.86 -0.71
C PHE A 99 -6.34 15.56 -0.80
N GLU A 100 -5.73 14.41 -0.45
CA GLU A 100 -6.38 13.11 -0.58
C GLU A 100 -7.48 12.88 0.48
N CYS A 101 -7.35 13.49 1.66
CA CYS A 101 -8.40 13.46 2.70
C CYS A 101 -9.72 14.08 2.21
N ILE A 102 -9.63 15.22 1.51
CA ILE A 102 -10.80 15.91 0.97
C ILE A 102 -11.47 15.07 -0.12
N GLY A 103 -10.66 14.41 -0.96
CA GLY A 103 -11.13 13.53 -2.02
C GLY A 103 -11.85 12.31 -1.47
N LEU A 104 -11.24 11.59 -0.53
CA LEU A 104 -11.86 10.40 0.07
C LEU A 104 -13.14 10.73 0.84
N HIS A 105 -13.17 11.80 1.63
CA HIS A 105 -14.37 12.16 2.38
C HIS A 105 -15.61 12.37 1.47
N LYS A 106 -15.39 12.91 0.26
CA LYS A 106 -16.47 13.10 -0.72
C LYS A 106 -16.95 11.79 -1.38
N MET A 107 -16.08 10.77 -1.45
CA MET A 107 -16.38 9.50 -2.12
C MET A 107 -16.87 8.43 -1.13
N HIS A 108 -16.32 8.40 0.08
CA HIS A 108 -16.62 7.45 1.13
C HIS A 108 -16.63 8.17 2.47
N PRO A 109 -17.80 8.48 3.06
CA PRO A 109 -17.89 9.25 4.30
C PRO A 109 -17.29 8.57 5.55
N ILE A 110 -16.73 7.36 5.42
CA ILE A 110 -16.32 6.49 6.53
C ILE A 110 -14.89 5.92 6.36
N ALA A 111 -14.19 6.19 5.24
CA ALA A 111 -12.84 5.66 5.07
C ALA A 111 -11.81 6.57 5.76
N ASP A 112 -11.59 6.34 7.05
CA ASP A 112 -10.48 6.96 7.77
C ASP A 112 -9.16 6.46 7.16
N PHE A 113 -8.32 7.39 6.71
CA PHE A 113 -6.93 7.06 6.37
C PHE A 113 -6.17 6.91 7.69
N PRO A 114 -5.56 5.74 7.97
CA PRO A 114 -4.76 5.58 9.17
C PRO A 114 -3.54 6.50 9.14
N ALA A 115 -3.07 6.88 10.33
CA ALA A 115 -1.76 7.50 10.46
C ALA A 115 -0.67 6.54 9.99
N VAL A 116 0.46 7.10 9.54
CA VAL A 116 1.59 6.32 9.05
C VAL A 116 2.06 5.33 10.13
N GLU A 117 2.15 5.77 11.38
CA GLU A 117 2.58 4.92 12.48
C GLU A 117 1.64 3.75 12.75
N THR A 118 0.32 3.95 12.56
CA THR A 118 -0.65 2.88 12.75
C THR A 118 -0.39 1.76 11.76
N TYR A 119 -0.24 2.07 10.46
CA TYR A 119 -0.03 0.99 9.49
C TYR A 119 1.33 0.30 9.64
N VAL A 120 2.41 1.01 10.02
CA VAL A 120 3.73 0.36 10.22
C VAL A 120 3.63 -0.73 11.28
N ASN A 121 2.80 -0.51 12.30
CA ASN A 121 2.58 -1.48 13.38
C ASN A 121 1.59 -2.60 13.02
N ASP A 122 0.71 -2.36 12.04
CA ASP A 122 -0.27 -3.35 11.56
C ASP A 122 0.34 -4.37 10.57
N TRP A 123 1.55 -4.10 10.07
CA TRP A 123 2.38 -5.03 9.30
C TRP A 123 3.23 -5.93 10.19
#